data_AF-A0A136KPV6-F1
#
_entry.id   AF-A0A136KPV6-F1
#
_cell.length_a   1.000
_cell.length_b   1.000
_cell.length_c   1.000
_cell.angle_alpha   90.00
_cell.angle_beta   90.00
_cell.angle_gamma   90.00
#
_symmetry.space_group_name_H-M   'P 1'
#
loop_
_entity.id
_entity.type
_entity.pdbx_description
1 polymer ?
#
loop_
_entity_poly.entity_id
_entity_poly.type
_entity_poly.pdbx_seq_one_letter_code
_entity_poly.pdbx_strand_id
1 'polypeptide(L)'
;MLIATGSDSKTREIVKSLGHAIVEPVPSLFTFNIKDKRIDGLAGVSVENVTLKMDSIITQGALLITHWGLSGPAVLRCSAWGARILFDKKYTSPLTINWLGTYTFDSALEVLQRNKDWKENARKKVSSHSAFSQIPLRLWKQLTNFISDKNWGDLSKTELRKLAQELTAGEFTIQGKGIFKEEFVTCGGVKLSEVDFKTMQSKMVDNLFFAGEVLDIDGITGGFNFQSSWTTGWLAGSGLGEFFFTNPR
;
A
#
# COMPACT_ATOMS: atom_id res chain seq x y z
N MET A 1 -18.48 25.37 18.38
CA MET A 1 -19.02 24.21 17.63
C MET A 1 -17.87 23.30 17.26
N LEU A 2 -17.96 22.00 17.53
CA LEU A 2 -16.94 21.00 17.17
C LEU A 2 -17.51 20.04 16.12
N ILE A 3 -16.81 19.88 14.99
CA ILE A 3 -17.11 18.89 13.96
C ILE A 3 -16.12 17.74 14.09
N ALA A 4 -16.62 16.57 14.46
CA ALA A 4 -15.86 15.34 14.67
C ALA A 4 -16.64 14.09 14.18
N THR A 5 -17.35 14.22 13.06
CA THR A 5 -18.28 13.22 12.52
C THR A 5 -17.61 12.18 11.60
N GLY A 6 -16.29 12.24 11.44
CA GLY A 6 -15.54 11.41 10.51
C GLY A 6 -15.80 11.77 9.03
N SER A 7 -15.70 10.77 8.15
CA SER A 7 -15.87 10.92 6.68
C SER A 7 -17.32 11.07 6.20
N ASP A 8 -18.21 11.68 6.99
CA ASP A 8 -19.62 11.85 6.63
C ASP A 8 -19.83 12.85 5.47
N SER A 9 -20.63 12.44 4.49
CA SER A 9 -20.88 13.22 3.27
C SER A 9 -21.65 14.53 3.52
N LYS A 10 -22.64 14.52 4.42
CA LYS A 10 -23.43 15.71 4.76
C LYS A 10 -22.59 16.73 5.50
N THR A 11 -21.70 16.27 6.38
CA THR A 11 -20.75 17.12 7.08
C THR A 11 -19.85 17.87 6.09
N ARG A 12 -19.37 17.22 5.03
CA ARG A 12 -18.56 17.90 4.00
C ARG A 12 -19.32 19.01 3.29
N GLU A 13 -20.61 18.82 3.01
CA GLU A 13 -21.45 19.87 2.41
C GLU A 13 -21.61 21.06 3.35
N ILE A 14 -21.85 20.81 4.64
CA ILE A 14 -21.92 21.85 5.66
C ILE A 14 -20.60 22.62 5.73
N VAL A 15 -19.47 21.92 5.78
CA VAL A 15 -18.15 22.56 5.87
C VAL A 15 -17.84 23.39 4.62
N LYS A 16 -18.21 22.93 3.42
CA LYS A 16 -18.14 23.74 2.19
C LYS A 16 -19.00 25.00 2.28
N SER A 17 -20.24 24.88 2.81
CA SER A 17 -21.14 26.04 2.97
C SER A 17 -20.61 27.08 3.96
N LEU A 18 -19.71 26.67 4.87
CA LEU A 18 -19.01 27.54 5.82
C LEU A 18 -17.73 28.18 5.23
N GLY A 19 -17.44 27.97 3.95
CA GLY A 19 -16.33 28.61 3.24
C GLY A 19 -15.02 27.82 3.18
N HIS A 20 -14.98 26.62 3.76
CA HIS A 20 -13.79 25.78 3.76
C HIS A 20 -13.60 24.99 2.46
N ALA A 21 -12.34 24.81 2.06
CA ALA A 21 -12.00 23.89 0.98
C ALA A 21 -12.00 22.44 1.49
N ILE A 22 -12.64 21.56 0.72
CA ILE A 22 -12.57 20.10 0.93
C ILE A 22 -11.66 19.50 -0.12
N VAL A 23 -10.60 18.85 0.33
CA VAL A 23 -9.75 18.00 -0.50
C VAL A 23 -10.58 16.77 -0.89
N GLU A 24 -10.64 16.48 -2.19
CA GLU A 24 -11.53 15.47 -2.74
C GLU A 24 -11.27 14.11 -2.08
N PRO A 25 -12.30 13.50 -1.46
CA PRO A 25 -12.13 12.23 -0.78
C PRO A 25 -11.90 11.09 -1.78
N VAL A 26 -10.75 10.40 -1.67
CA VAL A 26 -10.46 9.21 -2.49
C VAL A 26 -10.12 8.01 -1.59
N PRO A 27 -10.46 6.78 -2.02
CA PRO A 27 -10.07 5.57 -1.30
C PRO A 27 -8.56 5.49 -1.08
N SER A 28 -8.17 5.12 0.14
CA SER A 28 -6.80 4.83 0.58
C SER A 28 -6.77 3.46 1.29
N LEU A 29 -5.58 2.89 1.50
CA LEU A 29 -5.39 1.61 2.19
C LEU A 29 -6.22 0.44 1.63
N PHE A 30 -6.09 0.16 0.34
CA PHE A 30 -6.83 -0.90 -0.34
C PHE A 30 -5.94 -1.97 -0.96
N THR A 31 -6.51 -3.16 -1.15
CA THR A 31 -5.88 -4.26 -1.88
C THR A 31 -5.91 -4.00 -3.38
N PHE A 32 -4.94 -4.54 -4.14
CA PHE A 32 -4.91 -4.40 -5.60
C PHE A 32 -5.61 -5.57 -6.27
N ASN A 33 -6.52 -5.27 -7.20
CA ASN A 33 -7.03 -6.28 -8.12
C ASN A 33 -6.00 -6.51 -9.23
N ILE A 34 -5.52 -7.75 -9.36
CA ILE A 34 -4.52 -8.13 -10.37
C ILE A 34 -4.93 -9.47 -10.96
N LYS A 35 -5.07 -9.52 -12.28
CA LYS A 35 -5.29 -10.76 -13.03
C LYS A 35 -4.01 -11.15 -13.73
N ASP A 36 -3.26 -12.06 -13.14
CA ASP A 36 -2.02 -12.59 -13.70
C ASP A 36 -1.89 -14.09 -13.41
N LYS A 37 -1.50 -14.87 -14.42
CA LYS A 37 -1.37 -16.34 -14.29
C LYS A 37 -0.34 -16.75 -13.24
N ARG A 38 0.66 -15.91 -12.96
CA ARG A 38 1.71 -16.19 -11.97
C ARG A 38 1.20 -16.19 -10.53
N ILE A 39 0.05 -15.59 -10.26
CA ILE A 39 -0.55 -15.53 -8.91
C ILE A 39 -1.89 -16.28 -8.83
N ASP A 40 -2.32 -16.89 -9.93
CA ASP A 40 -3.58 -17.64 -9.98
C ASP A 40 -3.52 -18.91 -9.11
N GLY A 41 -4.61 -19.17 -8.38
CA GLY A 41 -4.69 -20.28 -7.44
C GLY A 41 -3.72 -20.20 -6.24
N LEU A 42 -3.10 -19.03 -5.99
CA LEU A 42 -2.14 -18.82 -4.90
C LEU A 42 -2.70 -18.04 -3.70
N ALA A 43 -4.03 -17.90 -3.59
CA ALA A 43 -4.66 -17.28 -2.43
C ALA A 43 -4.14 -17.89 -1.11
N GLY A 44 -3.78 -17.01 -0.16
CA GLY A 44 -3.19 -17.38 1.13
C GLY A 44 -1.67 -17.50 1.13
N VAL A 45 -1.00 -17.45 -0.03
CA VAL A 45 0.48 -17.43 -0.08
C VAL A 45 0.98 -16.04 0.29
N SER A 46 1.91 -15.96 1.25
CA SER A 46 2.56 -14.73 1.68
C SER A 46 4.07 -14.73 1.43
N VAL A 47 4.63 -13.55 1.18
CA VAL A 47 6.08 -13.30 1.14
C VAL A 47 6.37 -12.15 2.10
N GLU A 48 7.18 -12.40 3.13
CA GLU A 48 7.39 -11.47 4.25
C GLU A 48 8.08 -10.17 3.87
N ASN A 49 8.96 -10.21 2.86
CA ASN A 49 9.73 -9.04 2.44
C ASN A 49 9.78 -8.94 0.92
N VAL A 50 8.91 -8.09 0.37
CA VAL A 50 8.95 -7.65 -1.02
C VAL A 50 9.18 -6.15 -1.10
N THR A 51 9.70 -5.68 -2.24
CA THR A 51 9.64 -4.26 -2.60
C THR A 51 8.65 -4.09 -3.75
N LEU A 52 7.69 -3.18 -3.60
CA LEU A 52 6.77 -2.77 -4.64
C LEU A 52 7.21 -1.43 -5.20
N LYS A 53 7.10 -1.27 -6.52
CA LYS A 53 7.25 0.01 -7.19
C LYS A 53 6.06 0.25 -8.10
N MET A 54 5.38 1.38 -7.89
CA MET A 54 4.28 1.85 -8.72
C MET A 54 4.48 3.35 -8.94
N ASP A 55 4.69 3.75 -10.19
CA ASP A 55 5.05 5.14 -10.50
C ASP A 55 6.31 5.58 -9.69
N SER A 56 6.27 6.71 -9.01
CA SER A 56 7.29 7.19 -8.05
C SER A 56 7.19 6.56 -6.66
N ILE A 57 6.15 5.77 -6.37
CA ILE A 57 5.92 5.18 -5.05
C ILE A 57 6.69 3.88 -4.91
N ILE A 58 7.50 3.77 -3.85
CA ILE A 58 8.22 2.56 -3.46
C ILE A 58 7.82 2.18 -2.05
N THR A 59 7.36 0.94 -1.85
CA THR A 59 7.00 0.40 -0.53
C THR A 59 7.63 -0.96 -0.31
N GLN A 60 7.79 -1.34 0.96
CA GLN A 60 8.35 -2.62 1.35
C GLN A 60 7.45 -3.35 2.34
N GLY A 61 7.76 -4.61 2.63
CA GLY A 61 7.13 -5.40 3.69
C GLY A 61 6.41 -6.63 3.17
N ALA A 62 5.54 -7.20 4.00
CA ALA A 62 4.84 -8.43 3.65
C ALA A 62 3.80 -8.19 2.55
N LEU A 63 3.69 -9.16 1.65
CA LEU A 63 2.70 -9.25 0.59
C LEU A 63 1.92 -10.55 0.75
N LEU A 64 0.60 -10.46 0.62
CA LEU A 64 -0.33 -11.58 0.65
C LEU A 64 -1.02 -11.68 -0.71
N ILE A 65 -1.01 -12.87 -1.30
CA ILE A 65 -1.81 -13.15 -2.50
C ILE A 65 -3.24 -13.52 -2.06
N THR A 66 -4.24 -12.88 -2.67
CA THR A 66 -5.67 -13.11 -2.41
C THR A 66 -6.35 -13.75 -3.62
N HIS A 67 -7.65 -14.04 -3.53
CA HIS A 67 -8.42 -14.56 -4.66
C HIS A 67 -8.59 -13.57 -5.82
N TRP A 68 -8.37 -12.26 -5.60
CA TRP A 68 -8.58 -11.22 -6.61
C TRP A 68 -7.32 -10.41 -6.92
N GLY A 69 -6.20 -10.65 -6.24
CA GLY A 69 -4.94 -9.96 -6.49
C GLY A 69 -4.03 -9.96 -5.27
N LEU A 70 -3.60 -8.77 -4.84
CA LEU A 70 -2.55 -8.59 -3.83
C LEU A 70 -3.04 -7.77 -2.65
N SER A 71 -2.58 -8.15 -1.45
CA SER A 71 -2.81 -7.49 -0.17
C SER A 71 -1.51 -7.49 0.66
N GLY A 72 -1.61 -7.17 1.94
CA GLY A 72 -0.50 -7.13 2.89
C GLY A 72 0.08 -5.72 3.06
N PRO A 73 0.90 -5.51 4.11
CA PRO A 73 1.46 -4.21 4.46
C PRO A 73 2.16 -3.46 3.31
N ALA A 74 2.86 -4.17 2.42
CA ALA A 74 3.52 -3.54 1.27
C ALA A 74 2.49 -2.92 0.30
N VAL A 75 1.43 -3.67 -0.01
CA VAL A 75 0.35 -3.25 -0.92
C VAL A 75 -0.48 -2.13 -0.30
N LEU A 76 -0.89 -2.28 0.97
CA LEU A 76 -1.71 -1.28 1.64
C LEU A 76 -0.97 0.06 1.73
N ARG A 77 0.33 0.07 2.08
CA ARG A 77 1.15 1.29 2.05
C ARG A 77 1.25 1.88 0.64
N CYS A 78 1.43 1.04 -0.38
CA CYS A 78 1.53 1.49 -1.77
C CYS A 78 0.23 2.18 -2.22
N SER A 79 -0.91 1.57 -1.90
CA SER A 79 -2.23 2.14 -2.21
C SER A 79 -2.52 3.43 -1.47
N ALA A 80 -2.05 3.58 -0.22
CA ALA A 80 -2.26 4.78 0.57
C ALA A 80 -1.44 5.95 0.05
N TRP A 81 -0.13 5.76 -0.13
CA TRP A 81 0.74 6.82 -0.65
C TRP A 81 0.45 7.16 -2.11
N GLY A 82 -0.01 6.17 -2.88
CA GLY A 82 -0.41 6.33 -4.27
C GLY A 82 -1.91 6.60 -4.49
N ALA A 83 -2.70 6.89 -3.44
CA ALA A 83 -4.16 6.94 -3.53
C ALA A 83 -4.66 7.91 -4.62
N ARG A 84 -4.13 9.13 -4.65
CA ARG A 84 -4.47 10.13 -5.67
C ARG A 84 -4.01 9.72 -7.08
N ILE A 85 -2.77 9.23 -7.21
CA ILE A 85 -2.23 8.74 -8.50
C ILE A 85 -3.10 7.62 -9.06
N LEU A 86 -3.49 6.67 -8.21
CA LEU A 86 -4.37 5.56 -8.57
C LEU A 86 -5.77 6.05 -8.93
N PHE A 87 -6.32 7.01 -8.18
CA PHE A 87 -7.62 7.62 -8.49
C PHE A 87 -7.62 8.27 -9.89
N ASP A 88 -6.62 9.10 -10.19
CA ASP A 88 -6.48 9.79 -11.47
C ASP A 88 -6.34 8.80 -12.64
N LYS A 89 -5.65 7.68 -12.40
CA LYS A 89 -5.48 6.59 -13.37
C LYS A 89 -6.61 5.56 -13.36
N LYS A 90 -7.76 5.87 -12.74
CA LYS A 90 -8.93 4.96 -12.64
C LYS A 90 -8.55 3.56 -12.13
N TYR A 91 -7.65 3.52 -11.16
CA TYR A 91 -7.11 2.32 -10.51
C TYR A 91 -6.43 1.34 -11.48
N THR A 92 -5.86 1.86 -12.58
CA THR A 92 -5.08 1.07 -13.53
C THR A 92 -3.64 1.59 -13.58
N SER A 93 -2.67 0.75 -13.21
CA SER A 93 -1.25 1.15 -13.22
C SER A 93 -0.32 -0.05 -13.34
N PRO A 94 0.83 0.08 -14.01
CA PRO A 94 1.93 -0.87 -13.88
C PRO A 94 2.40 -0.96 -12.43
N LEU A 95 2.77 -2.17 -12.02
CA LEU A 95 3.33 -2.49 -10.71
C LEU A 95 4.54 -3.41 -10.91
N THR A 96 5.69 -3.02 -10.38
CA THR A 96 6.88 -3.87 -10.34
C THR A 96 7.01 -4.48 -8.94
N ILE A 97 7.26 -5.79 -8.88
CA ILE A 97 7.45 -6.54 -7.64
C ILE A 97 8.86 -7.11 -7.62
N ASN A 98 9.63 -6.72 -6.61
CA ASN A 98 10.84 -7.41 -6.19
C ASN A 98 10.46 -8.40 -5.09
N TRP A 99 10.32 -9.68 -5.46
CA TRP A 99 10.01 -10.79 -4.55
C TRP A 99 11.16 -11.09 -3.57
N LEU A 100 12.34 -10.55 -3.85
CA LEU A 100 13.53 -10.70 -3.04
C LEU A 100 13.78 -9.51 -2.10
N GLY A 101 12.84 -8.56 -2.00
CA GLY A 101 12.97 -7.41 -1.13
C GLY A 101 14.02 -6.42 -1.66
N THR A 102 15.22 -6.45 -1.10
CA THR A 102 16.31 -5.48 -1.41
C THR A 102 17.35 -6.00 -2.38
N TYR A 103 17.23 -7.24 -2.86
CA TYR A 103 18.18 -7.81 -3.82
C TYR A 103 18.13 -7.04 -5.14
N THR A 104 19.31 -6.75 -5.69
CA THR A 104 19.44 -6.22 -7.04
C THR A 104 19.42 -7.36 -8.05
N PHE A 105 19.27 -7.04 -9.33
CA PHE A 105 19.39 -8.02 -10.41
C PHE A 105 20.70 -8.81 -10.31
N ASP A 106 21.83 -8.12 -10.09
CA ASP A 106 23.15 -8.74 -10.05
C ASP A 106 23.32 -9.66 -8.82
N SER A 107 22.85 -9.23 -7.64
CA SER A 107 22.94 -10.07 -6.43
C SER A 107 22.04 -11.31 -6.53
N ALA A 108 20.85 -11.17 -7.13
CA ALA A 108 19.98 -12.31 -7.40
C ALA A 108 20.61 -13.27 -8.42
N LEU A 109 21.18 -12.73 -9.51
CA LEU A 109 21.84 -13.53 -10.54
C LEU A 109 23.04 -14.30 -9.98
N GLU A 110 23.83 -13.68 -9.10
CA GLU A 110 24.96 -14.33 -8.44
C GLU A 110 24.50 -15.52 -7.60
N VAL A 111 23.45 -15.37 -6.80
CA VAL A 111 22.88 -16.48 -6.01
C VAL A 111 22.37 -17.60 -6.91
N LEU A 112 21.67 -17.26 -7.98
CA LEU A 112 21.16 -18.23 -8.95
C LEU A 112 22.29 -19.00 -9.64
N GLN A 113 23.39 -18.32 -10.00
CA GLN A 113 24.58 -18.93 -10.61
C GLN A 113 25.27 -19.89 -9.62
N ARG A 114 25.48 -19.47 -8.37
CA ARG A 114 26.04 -20.34 -7.33
C ARG A 114 25.17 -21.57 -7.09
N ASN A 115 23.84 -21.41 -7.07
CA ASN A 115 22.90 -22.50 -6.90
C ASN A 115 22.94 -23.49 -8.09
N LYS A 116 23.10 -22.97 -9.31
CA LYS A 116 23.28 -23.77 -10.52
C LYS A 116 24.57 -24.61 -10.47
N ASP A 117 25.68 -24.01 -10.05
CA ASP A 117 27.00 -24.62 -10.10
C ASP A 117 27.26 -25.58 -8.92
N TRP A 118 26.45 -25.50 -7.85
CA TRP A 118 26.51 -26.42 -6.74
C TRP A 118 26.09 -27.84 -7.16
N LYS A 119 27.02 -28.80 -7.10
CA LYS A 119 26.83 -30.17 -7.62
C LYS A 119 25.54 -30.85 -7.15
N GLU A 120 25.15 -30.66 -5.89
CA GLU A 120 23.94 -31.27 -5.34
C GLU A 120 22.66 -30.62 -5.88
N ASN A 121 22.71 -29.33 -6.20
CA ASN A 121 21.55 -28.59 -6.70
C ASN A 121 21.44 -28.69 -8.22
N ALA A 122 22.56 -28.84 -8.94
CA ALA A 122 22.60 -28.98 -10.38
C ALA A 122 21.68 -30.10 -10.92
N ARG A 123 21.50 -31.19 -10.16
CA ARG A 123 20.62 -32.32 -10.53
C ARG A 123 19.16 -32.15 -10.10
N LYS A 124 18.85 -31.13 -9.31
CA LYS A 124 17.49 -30.86 -8.81
C LYS A 124 16.70 -30.06 -9.85
N LYS A 125 15.41 -30.35 -9.93
CA LYS A 125 14.47 -29.59 -10.78
C LYS A 125 14.30 -28.18 -10.26
N VAL A 126 14.33 -27.21 -11.16
CA VAL A 126 14.18 -25.78 -10.81
C VAL A 126 12.85 -25.55 -10.13
N SER A 127 11.75 -26.09 -10.68
CA SER A 127 10.39 -25.89 -10.17
C SER A 127 10.15 -26.43 -8.75
N SER A 128 10.91 -27.43 -8.29
CA SER A 128 10.74 -28.04 -6.96
C SER A 128 11.76 -27.58 -5.93
N HIS A 129 12.83 -26.89 -6.35
CA HIS A 129 13.92 -26.47 -5.46
C HIS A 129 14.29 -25.01 -5.71
N SER A 130 13.74 -24.13 -4.89
CA SER A 130 14.05 -22.69 -4.90
C SER A 130 15.49 -22.42 -4.42
N ALA A 131 16.15 -21.46 -5.07
CA ALA A 131 17.42 -20.90 -4.57
C ALA A 131 17.21 -19.89 -3.41
N PHE A 132 15.96 -19.49 -3.17
CA PHE A 132 15.58 -18.49 -2.16
C PHE A 132 14.51 -19.06 -1.24
N SER A 133 14.87 -19.29 0.03
CA SER A 133 13.96 -19.86 1.04
C SER A 133 12.78 -18.97 1.39
N GLN A 134 12.90 -17.66 1.20
CA GLN A 134 11.83 -16.69 1.47
C GLN A 134 10.66 -16.76 0.48
N ILE A 135 10.82 -17.41 -0.67
CA ILE A 135 9.75 -17.56 -1.66
C ILE A 135 9.07 -18.91 -1.43
N PRO A 136 7.77 -18.94 -1.05
CA PRO A 136 7.05 -20.20 -0.87
C PRO A 136 7.03 -21.02 -2.17
N LEU A 137 7.16 -22.34 -2.03
CA LEU A 137 7.31 -23.25 -3.17
C LEU A 137 6.16 -23.14 -4.19
N ARG A 138 4.93 -22.87 -3.73
CA ARG A 138 3.76 -22.68 -4.61
C ARG A 138 3.94 -21.46 -5.53
N LEU A 139 4.45 -20.35 -5.00
CA LEU A 139 4.74 -19.15 -5.79
C LEU A 139 5.97 -19.36 -6.67
N TRP A 140 7.03 -19.96 -6.12
CA TRP A 140 8.24 -20.28 -6.88
C TRP A 140 7.94 -21.08 -8.15
N LYS A 141 7.06 -22.10 -8.06
CA LYS A 141 6.61 -22.88 -9.22
C LYS A 141 5.97 -22.03 -10.31
N GLN A 142 5.13 -21.06 -9.92
CA GLN A 142 4.49 -20.16 -10.89
C GLN A 142 5.48 -19.17 -11.51
N LEU A 143 6.36 -18.57 -10.71
CA LEU A 143 7.40 -17.65 -11.19
C LEU A 143 8.42 -18.34 -12.10
N THR A 144 8.69 -19.63 -11.89
CA THR A 144 9.62 -20.43 -12.71
C THR A 144 8.96 -21.21 -13.84
N ASN A 145 7.65 -21.09 -14.05
CA ASN A 145 6.92 -21.91 -15.03
C ASN A 145 7.46 -21.79 -16.47
N PHE A 146 8.06 -20.64 -16.81
CA PHE A 146 8.69 -20.43 -18.12
C PHE A 146 9.97 -21.25 -18.36
N ILE A 147 10.58 -21.83 -17.32
CA ILE A 147 11.82 -22.61 -17.38
C ILE A 147 11.55 -24.07 -17.79
N SER A 148 10.28 -24.50 -17.85
CA SER A 148 9.89 -25.90 -18.09
C SER A 148 10.50 -26.86 -17.06
N ASP A 149 10.51 -28.16 -17.35
CA ASP A 149 10.95 -29.22 -16.43
C ASP A 149 12.48 -29.42 -16.38
N LYS A 150 13.26 -28.33 -16.37
CA LYS A 150 14.73 -28.38 -16.38
C LYS A 150 15.32 -28.60 -14.98
N ASN A 151 16.49 -29.23 -14.93
CA ASN A 151 17.34 -29.17 -13.73
C ASN A 151 18.14 -27.88 -13.71
N TRP A 152 18.62 -27.47 -12.54
CA TRP A 152 19.46 -26.28 -12.38
C TRP A 152 20.71 -26.32 -13.27
N GLY A 153 21.37 -27.47 -13.37
CA GLY A 153 22.56 -27.70 -14.18
C GLY A 153 22.35 -27.43 -15.68
N ASP A 154 21.10 -27.50 -16.15
CA ASP A 154 20.74 -27.36 -17.57
C ASP A 154 20.34 -25.93 -17.97
N LEU A 155 20.25 -24.99 -17.01
CA LEU A 155 19.87 -23.61 -17.30
C LEU A 155 20.89 -22.87 -18.14
N SER A 156 20.43 -22.22 -19.22
CA SER A 156 21.25 -21.27 -19.97
C SER A 156 21.48 -19.97 -19.18
N LYS A 157 22.51 -19.21 -19.57
CA LYS A 157 22.74 -17.85 -19.02
C LYS A 157 21.52 -16.94 -19.22
N THR A 158 20.84 -17.06 -20.37
CA THR A 158 19.64 -16.28 -20.69
C THR A 158 18.49 -16.61 -19.74
N GLU A 159 18.28 -17.89 -19.42
CA GLU A 159 17.24 -18.32 -18.47
C GLU A 159 17.52 -17.84 -17.04
N LEU A 160 18.77 -17.91 -16.59
CA LEU A 160 19.17 -17.38 -15.28
C LEU A 160 18.93 -15.87 -15.18
N ARG A 161 19.29 -15.11 -16.21
CA ARG A 161 19.04 -13.66 -16.27
C ARG A 161 17.53 -13.36 -16.27
N LYS A 162 16.74 -14.11 -17.03
CA LYS A 162 15.28 -13.96 -17.04
C LYS A 162 14.68 -14.26 -15.66
N LEU A 163 15.18 -15.30 -14.98
CA LEU A 163 14.75 -15.61 -13.61
C LEU A 163 15.14 -14.51 -12.62
N ALA A 164 16.36 -13.99 -12.69
CA ALA A 164 16.80 -12.85 -11.87
C ALA A 164 15.90 -11.61 -12.08
N GLN A 165 15.53 -11.33 -13.34
CA GLN A 165 14.62 -10.24 -13.68
C GLN A 165 13.22 -10.49 -13.11
N GLU A 166 12.64 -11.68 -13.29
CA GLU A 166 11.31 -12.02 -12.76
C GLU A 166 11.26 -11.90 -11.23
N LEU A 167 12.34 -12.30 -10.55
CA LEU A 167 12.41 -12.26 -9.09
C LEU A 167 12.63 -10.84 -8.53
N THR A 168 13.37 -9.98 -9.23
CA THR A 168 13.73 -8.64 -8.73
C THR A 168 12.89 -7.51 -9.32
N ALA A 169 12.22 -7.75 -10.45
CA ALA A 169 11.42 -6.76 -11.16
C ALA A 169 10.30 -7.43 -11.97
N GLY A 170 9.54 -8.33 -11.35
CA GLY A 170 8.35 -8.92 -11.96
C GLY A 170 7.29 -7.86 -12.24
N GLU A 171 6.86 -7.73 -13.49
CA GLU A 171 5.91 -6.69 -13.93
C GLU A 171 4.47 -7.20 -13.89
N PHE A 172 3.60 -6.50 -13.17
CA PHE A 172 2.17 -6.79 -13.02
C PHE A 172 1.35 -5.55 -13.40
N THR A 173 0.05 -5.72 -13.59
CA THR A 173 -0.88 -4.60 -13.85
C THR A 173 -1.97 -4.58 -12.79
N ILE A 174 -2.05 -3.47 -12.06
CA ILE A 174 -3.19 -3.16 -11.21
C ILE A 174 -4.37 -2.86 -12.13
N GLN A 175 -5.49 -3.52 -11.91
CA GLN A 175 -6.72 -3.40 -12.72
C GLN A 175 -7.92 -2.89 -11.89
N GLY A 176 -7.68 -2.54 -10.64
CA GLY A 176 -8.69 -2.05 -9.74
C GLY A 176 -8.26 -2.09 -8.28
N LYS A 177 -9.16 -1.61 -7.44
CA LYS A 177 -9.10 -1.75 -5.98
C LYS A 177 -9.85 -3.00 -5.50
N GLY A 178 -9.53 -3.46 -4.30
CA GLY A 178 -10.20 -4.57 -3.63
C GLY A 178 -11.71 -4.40 -3.53
N ILE A 179 -12.41 -5.52 -3.33
CA ILE A 179 -13.87 -5.59 -3.35
C ILE A 179 -14.48 -5.12 -2.01
N PHE A 180 -13.74 -5.22 -0.90
CA PHE A 180 -14.25 -4.91 0.44
C PHE A 180 -14.20 -3.41 0.74
N LYS A 181 -15.36 -2.76 0.70
CA LYS A 181 -15.53 -1.33 1.00
C LYS A 181 -15.20 -0.95 2.45
N GLU A 182 -15.27 -1.90 3.37
CA GLU A 182 -15.07 -1.69 4.82
C GLU A 182 -13.59 -1.63 5.22
N GLU A 183 -12.67 -2.01 4.33
CA GLU A 183 -11.22 -1.96 4.57
C GLU A 183 -10.59 -0.60 4.25
N PHE A 184 -11.38 0.36 3.74
CA PHE A 184 -10.86 1.63 3.25
C PHE A 184 -10.85 2.71 4.31
N VAL A 185 -9.75 3.44 4.37
CA VAL A 185 -9.73 4.78 4.94
C VAL A 185 -9.87 5.76 3.79
N THR A 186 -10.46 6.91 4.04
CA THR A 186 -10.58 7.96 3.03
C THR A 186 -9.42 8.93 3.21
N CYS A 187 -8.68 9.25 2.14
CA CYS A 187 -7.80 10.41 2.15
C CYS A 187 -8.52 11.59 1.50
N GLY A 188 -8.32 12.80 2.00
CA GLY A 188 -9.19 13.95 1.75
C GLY A 188 -9.96 14.38 3.00
N GLY A 189 -10.59 15.55 2.95
CA GLY A 189 -11.21 16.18 4.12
C GLY A 189 -11.02 17.69 4.13
N VAL A 190 -11.23 18.32 5.29
CA VAL A 190 -10.98 19.76 5.46
C VAL A 190 -9.51 20.06 5.22
N LYS A 191 -9.25 21.05 4.37
CA LYS A 191 -7.89 21.46 4.01
C LYS A 191 -7.13 21.92 5.24
N LEU A 192 -6.03 21.23 5.54
CA LEU A 192 -5.22 21.43 6.75
C LEU A 192 -4.72 22.87 6.94
N SER A 193 -4.43 23.59 5.85
CA SER A 193 -3.96 24.99 5.93
C SER A 193 -4.99 25.94 6.56
N GLU A 194 -6.27 25.57 6.56
CA GLU A 194 -7.41 26.37 7.05
C GLU A 194 -7.73 26.10 8.52
N VAL A 195 -6.94 25.26 9.19
CA VAL A 195 -7.10 24.89 10.60
C VAL A 195 -5.84 25.32 11.38
N ASP A 196 -6.02 25.86 12.58
CA ASP A 196 -4.94 26.08 13.53
C ASP A 196 -4.68 24.78 14.30
N PHE A 197 -3.53 24.15 14.11
CA PHE A 197 -3.21 22.87 14.76
C PHE A 197 -2.91 22.96 16.26
N LYS A 198 -2.77 24.16 16.83
CA LYS A 198 -2.63 24.31 18.28
C LYS A 198 -3.96 24.16 19.00
N THR A 199 -5.01 24.73 18.43
CA THR A 199 -6.35 24.79 19.03
C THR A 199 -7.37 23.93 18.30
N MET A 200 -7.03 23.47 17.10
CA MET A 200 -7.91 22.85 16.10
C MET A 200 -9.06 23.75 15.63
N GLN A 201 -8.96 25.06 15.84
CA GLN A 201 -9.95 26.03 15.39
C GLN A 201 -9.84 26.29 13.88
N SER A 202 -10.97 26.52 13.24
CA SER A 202 -11.05 27.12 11.91
C SER A 202 -10.38 28.49 11.90
N LYS A 203 -9.60 28.77 10.86
CA LYS A 203 -9.05 30.09 10.58
C LYS A 203 -10.02 31.01 9.84
N MET A 204 -11.18 30.50 9.46
CA MET A 204 -12.17 31.20 8.62
C MET A 204 -13.46 31.52 9.38
N VAL A 205 -13.83 30.68 10.34
CA VAL A 205 -15.07 30.78 11.10
C VAL A 205 -14.75 30.72 12.59
N ASP A 206 -15.07 31.80 13.30
CA ASP A 206 -14.92 31.83 14.76
C ASP A 206 -15.79 30.78 15.43
N ASN A 207 -15.32 30.23 16.55
CA ASN A 207 -16.03 29.20 17.31
C ASN A 207 -16.35 27.94 16.48
N LEU A 208 -15.59 27.64 15.43
CA LEU A 208 -15.65 26.37 14.69
C LEU A 208 -14.35 25.59 14.89
N PHE A 209 -14.46 24.32 15.24
CA PHE A 209 -13.32 23.44 15.50
C PHE A 209 -13.50 22.11 14.75
N PHE A 210 -12.40 21.47 14.39
CA PHE A 210 -12.38 20.21 13.64
C PHE A 210 -11.54 19.14 14.35
N ALA A 211 -11.99 17.89 14.33
CA ALA A 211 -11.19 16.77 14.84
C ALA A 211 -11.46 15.46 14.09
N GLY A 212 -10.46 14.57 14.09
CA GLY A 212 -10.54 13.25 13.48
C GLY A 212 -10.58 13.28 11.96
N GLU A 213 -11.18 12.24 11.38
CA GLU A 213 -11.21 11.93 9.93
C GLU A 213 -11.99 12.96 9.09
N VAL A 214 -12.57 14.00 9.69
CA VAL A 214 -13.12 15.12 8.92
C VAL A 214 -12.00 15.94 8.27
N LEU A 215 -10.82 15.96 8.88
CA LEU A 215 -9.62 16.62 8.38
C LEU A 215 -8.98 15.79 7.25
N ASP A 216 -8.27 16.44 6.34
CA ASP A 216 -7.43 15.75 5.33
C ASP A 216 -6.18 15.12 5.98
N ILE A 217 -6.41 14.12 6.84
CA ILE A 217 -5.39 13.34 7.55
C ILE A 217 -5.73 11.86 7.40
N ASP A 218 -4.93 11.14 6.62
CA ASP A 218 -4.97 9.70 6.55
C ASP A 218 -3.63 9.09 7.01
N GLY A 219 -3.71 8.19 7.99
CA GLY A 219 -2.61 7.38 8.46
C GLY A 219 -2.62 6.00 7.81
N ILE A 220 -1.45 5.35 7.77
CA ILE A 220 -1.36 3.92 7.41
C ILE A 220 -2.03 3.04 8.48
N THR A 221 -2.24 1.76 8.20
CA THR A 221 -2.70 0.78 9.20
C THR A 221 -1.75 0.71 10.40
N GLY A 222 -2.28 0.33 11.58
CA GLY A 222 -1.49 0.19 12.82
C GLY A 222 -1.82 1.20 13.91
N GLY A 223 -3.02 1.78 13.89
CA GLY A 223 -3.51 2.69 14.95
C GLY A 223 -3.24 4.17 14.69
N PHE A 224 -2.59 4.54 13.59
CA PHE A 224 -2.27 5.94 13.29
C PHE A 224 -3.52 6.83 13.11
N ASN A 225 -4.56 6.32 12.47
CA ASN A 225 -5.84 7.05 12.33
C ASN A 225 -6.52 7.27 13.70
N PHE A 226 -6.46 6.28 14.58
CA PHE A 226 -6.95 6.43 15.95
C PHE A 226 -6.13 7.45 16.72
N GLN A 227 -4.80 7.37 16.66
CA GLN A 227 -3.91 8.34 17.32
C GLN A 227 -4.20 9.77 16.84
N SER A 228 -4.34 9.97 15.53
CA SER A 228 -4.74 11.26 14.95
C SER A 228 -6.07 11.76 15.52
N SER A 229 -7.08 10.89 15.56
CA SER A 229 -8.41 11.22 16.07
C SER A 229 -8.40 11.59 17.56
N TRP A 230 -7.67 10.84 18.38
CA TRP A 230 -7.54 11.12 19.81
C TRP A 230 -6.78 12.42 20.09
N THR A 231 -5.66 12.64 19.40
CA THR A 231 -4.85 13.84 19.58
C THR A 231 -5.60 15.09 19.12
N THR A 232 -6.21 15.06 17.94
CA THR A 232 -6.98 16.21 17.43
C THR A 232 -8.24 16.46 18.26
N GLY A 233 -8.92 15.41 18.73
CA GLY A 233 -10.07 15.53 19.62
C GLY A 233 -9.72 16.19 20.95
N TRP A 234 -8.59 15.79 21.56
CA TRP A 234 -8.08 16.42 22.78
C TRP A 234 -7.79 17.91 22.58
N LEU A 235 -7.02 18.25 21.55
CA LEU A 235 -6.65 19.64 21.24
C LEU A 235 -7.88 20.50 20.94
N ALA A 236 -8.83 19.99 20.16
CA ALA A 236 -10.07 20.69 19.85
C ALA A 236 -10.93 20.92 21.10
N GLY A 237 -11.00 19.94 22.01
CA GLY A 237 -11.70 20.09 23.28
C GLY A 237 -11.06 21.15 24.18
N SER A 238 -9.74 21.14 24.31
CA SER A 238 -9.00 22.16 25.08
C SER A 238 -9.14 23.55 24.46
N GLY A 239 -8.96 23.67 23.14
CA GLY A 239 -9.08 24.93 22.41
C GLY A 239 -10.49 25.52 22.48
N LEU A 240 -11.52 24.68 22.36
CA LEU A 240 -12.91 25.11 22.54
C LEU A 240 -13.14 25.65 23.96
N GLY A 241 -12.60 24.99 24.98
CA GLY A 241 -12.68 25.45 26.37
C GLY A 241 -12.04 26.83 26.54
N GLU A 242 -10.77 26.98 26.14
CA GLU A 242 -10.02 28.24 26.25
C GLU A 242 -10.69 29.38 25.48
N PHE A 243 -11.22 29.11 24.29
CA PHE A 243 -11.95 30.11 23.50
C PHE A 243 -13.15 30.69 24.26
N PHE A 244 -13.94 29.85 24.94
CA PHE A 244 -15.09 30.32 25.73
C PHE A 244 -14.68 30.99 27.04
N PHE A 245 -13.58 30.58 27.66
CA PHE A 245 -13.05 31.26 28.84
C PHE A 245 -12.55 32.68 28.53
N THR A 246 -11.94 32.87 27.36
CA THR A 246 -11.38 34.15 26.93
C THR A 246 -12.39 35.06 26.23
N ASN A 247 -13.49 34.49 25.72
CA ASN A 247 -14.61 35.21 25.10
C ASN A 247 -15.93 34.89 25.82
N PRO A 248 -16.09 35.29 27.10
CA PRO A 248 -17.36 35.15 27.79
C PRO A 248 -18.43 35.97 27.06
N ARG A 249 -19.60 35.35 26.85
CA ARG A 249 -20.75 35.99 26.21
C ARG A 249 -21.31 37.12 27.05
#